data_AF-A0A0V1E2S5-F1
#
_entry.id   AF-A0A0V1E2S5-F1
#
_cell.length_a   1.000
_cell.length_b   1.000
_cell.length_c   1.000
_cell.angle_alpha   90.00
_cell.angle_beta   90.00
_cell.angle_gamma   90.00
#
_symmetry.space_group_name_H-M   'P 1'
#
loop_
_entity.id
_entity.type
_entity.pdbx_description
1 polymer ?
#
loop_
_entity_poly.entity_id
_entity_poly.type
_entity_poly.pdbx_seq_one_letter_code
_entity_poly.pdbx_strand_id
1 'polypeptide(L)'
;MQFDNKAALITGATSGIGKATAEYFAKLGCKLALLGRNVAALEETQKNCMKYGSLKKEFVICLQCDVTNSESLKNAVQSTVNHFKQINILVNCAGQFCRGSASTTDIELYDKVMAVNVRSVIQITQLCIPHLIRVGGCIVNVSSTSGMCSYADVAYYCMSKSALDSFTKCLALDLASKNVRVNSVNPGVIVTELHKRGGMNDVEYKQFLERSAKLHPVGRVGDVEEVARTIAFLASDEASFITGELLKVDGGRAIYAPRFNFGASNGVSLPFLSNFPKLKNLFQNPSIGSGFQAGFDNTPGSRGFGVNGGSNILGMFGQQRGFNGGVDSQGTYRGGFGNNWSIMRGLVDGGQNFGGSFNPRTGEVGFSRSGGIGPFFNAERGIKLDFGDLIPRREG
;
A
#
# COMPACT_ATOMS: atom_id res chain seq x y z
N MET A 1 17.80 16.60 29.56
CA MET A 1 16.79 15.91 28.73
C MET A 1 17.40 15.63 27.36
N GLN A 2 16.87 14.69 26.56
CA GLN A 2 17.48 14.23 25.30
C GLN A 2 17.76 15.35 24.28
N PHE A 3 16.96 16.42 24.28
CA PHE A 3 17.10 17.57 23.38
C PHE A 3 17.45 18.87 24.10
N ASP A 4 18.08 18.78 25.26
CA ASP A 4 18.49 19.97 25.99
C ASP A 4 19.39 20.85 25.12
N ASN A 5 19.13 22.16 25.15
CA ASN A 5 19.72 23.17 24.29
C ASN A 5 19.58 22.99 22.76
N LYS A 6 18.89 21.98 22.25
CA LYS A 6 18.61 21.86 20.80
C LYS A 6 17.39 22.70 20.42
N ALA A 7 17.45 23.36 19.26
CA ALA A 7 16.34 24.12 18.68
C ALA A 7 15.77 23.42 17.44
N ALA A 8 14.46 23.19 17.45
CA ALA A 8 13.72 22.56 16.36
C ALA A 8 12.77 23.55 15.67
N LEU A 9 12.82 23.56 14.33
CA LEU A 9 11.88 24.26 13.46
C LEU A 9 10.88 23.24 12.90
N ILE A 10 9.59 23.39 13.20
CA ILE A 10 8.55 22.41 12.85
C ILE A 10 7.48 23.06 11.99
N THR A 11 7.38 22.63 10.73
CA THR A 11 6.29 23.06 9.83
C THR A 11 5.01 22.26 10.07
N GLY A 12 3.84 22.86 9.89
CA GLY A 12 2.56 22.16 10.09
C GLY A 12 2.27 21.87 11.57
N ALA A 13 2.77 22.70 12.48
CA ALA A 13 2.69 22.48 13.92
C ALA A 13 1.28 22.72 14.53
N THR A 14 0.29 23.14 13.74
CA THR A 14 -1.06 23.47 14.24
C THR A 14 -1.95 22.27 14.54
N SER A 15 -1.61 21.07 14.07
CA SER A 15 -2.47 19.88 14.21
C SER A 15 -1.73 18.59 13.88
N GLY A 16 -2.36 17.45 14.20
CA GLY A 16 -1.91 16.12 13.78
C GLY A 16 -0.48 15.80 14.21
N ILE A 17 0.29 15.18 13.30
CA ILE A 17 1.67 14.74 13.55
C ILE A 17 2.58 15.92 13.95
N GLY A 18 2.42 17.09 13.34
CA GLY A 18 3.25 18.26 13.63
C GLY A 18 3.03 18.78 15.06
N LYS A 19 1.77 18.89 15.49
CA LYS A 19 1.41 19.26 16.87
C LYS A 19 1.94 18.23 17.88
N ALA A 20 1.70 16.94 17.63
CA ALA A 20 2.17 15.87 18.50
C ALA A 20 3.71 15.82 18.59
N THR A 21 4.41 16.09 17.48
CA THR A 21 5.87 16.18 17.45
C THR A 21 6.36 17.36 18.29
N ALA A 22 5.76 18.54 18.16
CA ALA A 22 6.09 19.69 18.98
C ALA A 22 5.90 19.41 20.49
N GLU A 23 4.75 18.86 20.87
CA GLU A 23 4.45 18.52 22.26
C GLU A 23 5.40 17.44 22.81
N TYR A 24 5.79 16.46 22.00
CA TYR A 24 6.74 15.43 22.40
C TYR A 24 8.17 15.98 22.51
N PHE A 25 8.61 16.81 21.56
CA PHE A 25 9.90 17.49 21.61
C PHE A 25 10.00 18.41 22.84
N ALA A 26 8.90 19.05 23.23
CA ALA A 26 8.83 19.86 24.44
C ALA A 26 9.12 19.03 25.70
N LYS A 27 8.53 17.83 25.82
CA LYS A 27 8.80 16.87 26.90
C LYS A 27 10.28 16.43 26.95
N LEU A 28 10.98 16.51 25.82
CA LEU A 28 12.40 16.19 25.70
C LEU A 28 13.32 17.40 25.89
N GLY A 29 12.78 18.57 26.25
CA GLY A 29 13.56 19.77 26.57
C GLY A 29 13.96 20.62 25.36
N CYS A 30 13.39 20.36 24.17
CA CYS A 30 13.75 21.06 22.96
C CYS A 30 13.18 22.49 22.92
N LYS A 31 13.96 23.45 22.41
CA LYS A 31 13.45 24.78 22.03
C LYS A 31 12.72 24.67 20.70
N LEU A 32 11.57 25.31 20.56
CA LEU A 32 10.63 25.05 19.47
C LEU A 32 10.25 26.33 18.72
N ALA A 33 10.40 26.31 17.40
CA ALA A 33 9.78 27.27 16.49
C ALA A 33 8.65 26.57 15.72
N LEU A 34 7.42 26.97 16.01
CA LEU A 34 6.19 26.34 15.52
C LEU A 34 5.62 27.13 14.34
N LEU A 35 5.57 26.51 13.15
CA LEU A 35 5.09 27.14 11.92
C LEU A 35 3.71 26.63 11.52
N GLY A 36 2.84 27.56 11.14
CA GLY A 36 1.54 27.25 10.58
C GLY A 36 0.71 28.49 10.27
N ARG A 37 -0.41 28.31 9.56
CA ARG A 37 -1.26 29.42 9.09
C ARG A 37 -2.24 29.92 10.16
N ASN A 38 -2.74 29.01 10.99
CA ASN A 38 -3.73 29.31 12.02
C ASN A 38 -3.03 29.67 13.34
N VAL A 39 -3.02 30.95 13.68
CA VAL A 39 -2.36 31.50 14.86
C VAL A 39 -2.95 30.94 16.15
N ALA A 40 -4.28 30.86 16.27
CA ALA A 40 -4.93 30.33 17.48
C ALA A 40 -4.53 28.87 17.75
N ALA A 41 -4.46 28.03 16.71
CA ALA A 41 -4.02 26.64 16.84
C ALA A 41 -2.52 26.52 17.16
N LEU A 42 -1.69 27.45 16.69
CA LEU A 42 -0.28 27.52 17.09
C LEU A 42 -0.14 27.88 18.57
N GLU A 43 -0.88 28.89 19.04
CA GLU A 43 -0.87 29.30 20.44
C GLU A 43 -1.37 28.20 21.38
N GLU A 44 -2.37 27.41 20.95
CA GLU A 44 -2.80 26.22 21.69
C GLU A 44 -1.67 25.19 21.79
N THR A 45 -0.99 24.92 20.67
CA THR A 45 0.16 24.00 20.64
C THR A 45 1.30 24.51 21.52
N GLN A 46 1.58 25.81 21.51
CA GLN A 46 2.57 26.44 22.39
C GLN A 46 2.20 26.25 23.86
N LYS A 47 0.94 26.50 24.24
CA LYS A 47 0.44 26.28 25.62
C LYS A 47 0.66 24.83 26.05
N ASN A 48 0.34 23.87 25.18
CA ASN A 48 0.55 22.46 25.46
C ASN A 48 2.05 22.13 25.60
N CYS A 49 2.91 22.65 24.73
CA CYS A 49 4.36 22.46 24.83
C CYS A 49 4.92 22.99 26.15
N MET A 50 4.54 24.21 26.56
CA MET A 50 4.96 24.78 27.83
C MET A 50 4.45 23.97 29.03
N LYS A 51 3.19 23.52 28.99
CA LYS A 51 2.58 22.72 30.05
C LYS A 51 3.24 21.34 30.19
N TYR A 52 3.37 20.61 29.09
CA TYR A 52 3.83 19.22 29.10
C TYR A 52 5.35 19.10 29.22
N GLY A 53 6.10 20.04 28.65
CA GLY A 53 7.56 20.06 28.71
C GLY A 53 8.14 20.86 29.87
N SER A 54 7.29 21.52 30.67
CA SER A 54 7.72 22.50 31.68
C SER A 54 8.68 23.54 31.11
N LEU A 55 8.49 23.90 29.84
CA LEU A 55 9.33 24.84 29.12
C LEU A 55 8.93 26.27 29.44
N LYS A 56 9.93 27.15 29.52
CA LYS A 56 9.71 28.59 29.60
C LYS A 56 9.13 29.11 28.28
N LYS A 57 8.36 30.21 28.35
CA LYS A 57 7.72 30.81 27.18
C LYS A 57 8.73 31.22 26.11
N GLU A 58 9.92 31.68 26.48
CA GLU A 58 10.96 32.03 25.51
C GLU A 58 11.51 30.83 24.72
N PHE A 59 11.27 29.59 25.16
CA PHE A 59 11.72 28.38 24.47
C PHE A 59 10.71 27.86 23.45
N VAL A 60 9.54 28.49 23.30
CA VAL A 60 8.55 28.09 22.30
C VAL A 60 8.02 29.34 21.60
N ILE A 61 8.34 29.54 20.33
CA ILE A 61 7.85 30.66 19.52
C ILE A 61 6.87 30.20 18.45
N CYS A 62 5.81 30.97 18.24
CA CYS A 62 4.82 30.75 17.19
C CYS A 62 5.12 31.68 16.02
N LEU A 63 5.23 31.13 14.81
CA LEU A 63 5.49 31.89 13.60
C LEU A 63 4.37 31.62 12.60
N GLN A 64 3.52 32.62 12.36
CA GLN A 64 2.51 32.53 11.33
C GLN A 64 3.19 32.41 9.97
N CYS A 65 3.00 31.27 9.30
CA CYS A 65 3.69 30.98 8.07
C CYS A 65 2.80 30.20 7.11
N ASP A 66 2.65 30.73 5.89
CA ASP A 66 2.19 29.95 4.75
C ASP A 66 3.41 29.40 4.03
N VAL A 67 3.56 28.09 4.08
CA VAL A 67 4.70 27.39 3.49
C VAL A 67 4.75 27.50 1.96
N THR A 68 3.67 27.89 1.30
CA THR A 68 3.66 28.15 -0.15
C THR A 68 4.21 29.54 -0.51
N ASN A 69 4.38 30.42 0.47
CA ASN A 69 4.93 31.76 0.29
C ASN A 69 6.41 31.79 0.68
N SER A 70 7.27 31.98 -0.33
CA SER A 70 8.73 31.97 -0.14
C SER A 70 9.25 33.05 0.82
N GLU A 71 8.61 34.22 0.87
CA GLU A 71 9.02 35.29 1.78
C GLU A 71 8.61 34.98 3.23
N SER A 72 7.44 34.36 3.41
CA SER A 72 7.00 33.87 4.71
C SER A 72 7.96 32.81 5.28
N LEU A 73 8.46 31.90 4.42
CA LEU A 73 9.48 30.91 4.82
C LEU A 73 10.79 31.58 5.26
N LYS A 74 11.31 32.54 4.48
CA LYS A 74 12.53 33.29 4.83
C LYS A 74 12.38 33.99 6.18
N ASN A 75 11.27 34.71 6.36
CA ASN A 75 10.99 35.43 7.61
C ASN A 75 10.89 34.47 8.81
N ALA A 76 10.28 33.30 8.63
CA ALA A 76 10.18 32.31 9.70
C ALA A 76 11.55 31.73 10.09
N VAL A 77 12.40 31.39 9.13
CA VAL A 77 13.77 30.90 9.39
C VAL A 77 14.60 32.00 10.06
N GLN A 78 14.57 33.24 9.54
CA GLN A 78 15.31 34.36 10.12
C GLN A 78 14.87 34.67 11.55
N SER A 79 13.56 34.66 11.82
CA SER A 79 13.02 34.86 13.17
C SER A 79 13.49 33.77 14.13
N THR A 80 13.50 32.51 13.67
CA THR A 80 14.00 31.36 14.45
C THR A 80 15.47 31.53 14.80
N VAL A 81 16.30 31.89 13.82
CA VAL A 81 17.74 32.09 14.03
C VAL A 81 17.99 33.31 14.90
N ASN A 82 17.26 34.41 14.73
CA ASN A 82 17.40 35.60 15.56
C ASN A 82 17.09 35.31 17.03
N HIS A 83 16.08 34.49 17.28
CA HIS A 83 15.61 34.16 18.62
C HIS A 83 16.47 33.09 19.30
N PHE A 84 16.73 31.95 18.64
CA PHE A 84 17.46 30.83 19.24
C PHE A 84 18.96 30.79 18.91
N LYS A 85 19.43 31.62 17.97
CA LYS A 85 20.81 31.67 17.43
C LYS A 85 21.24 30.43 16.64
N GLN A 86 20.42 29.40 16.58
CA GLN A 86 20.71 28.13 15.91
C GLN A 86 19.43 27.41 15.48
N ILE A 87 19.59 26.47 14.55
CA ILE A 87 18.59 25.48 14.16
C ILE A 87 19.32 24.13 14.16
N ASN A 88 18.97 23.25 15.09
CA ASN A 88 19.55 21.92 15.18
C ASN A 88 18.73 20.89 14.41
N ILE A 89 17.41 21.06 14.40
CA ILE A 89 16.47 20.09 13.85
C ILE A 89 15.47 20.83 12.94
N LEU A 90 15.30 20.35 11.71
CA LEU A 90 14.19 20.74 10.83
C LEU A 90 13.22 19.57 10.72
N VAL A 91 11.95 19.78 11.07
CA VAL A 91 10.87 18.81 10.84
C VAL A 91 9.91 19.36 9.79
N ASN A 92 9.92 18.74 8.61
CA ASN A 92 9.00 19.07 7.52
C ASN A 92 7.72 18.23 7.65
N CYS A 93 6.70 18.76 8.34
CA CYS A 93 5.44 18.06 8.58
C CYS A 93 4.21 18.72 7.92
N ALA A 94 4.34 19.95 7.39
CA ALA A 94 3.29 20.53 6.57
C ALA A 94 2.99 19.63 5.35
N GLY A 95 1.73 19.35 5.10
CA GLY A 95 1.32 18.49 4.00
C GLY A 95 -0.15 18.65 3.63
N GLN A 96 -0.44 18.38 2.37
CA GLN A 96 -1.77 18.41 1.78
C GLN A 96 -2.08 17.06 1.15
N PHE A 97 -3.25 16.53 1.47
CA PHE A 97 -3.81 15.34 0.83
C PHE A 97 -4.82 15.77 -0.24
N CYS A 98 -4.93 14.98 -1.30
CA CYS A 98 -5.95 15.14 -2.32
C CYS A 98 -6.45 13.78 -2.79
N ARG A 99 -7.71 13.73 -3.22
CA ARG A 99 -8.26 12.64 -4.01
C ARG A 99 -8.22 13.02 -5.49
N GLY A 100 -7.98 12.05 -6.35
CA GLY A 100 -7.85 12.27 -7.78
C GLY A 100 -7.08 11.21 -8.54
N SER A 101 -7.52 10.94 -9.76
CA SER A 101 -6.77 10.21 -10.79
C SER A 101 -6.36 11.18 -11.90
N ALA A 102 -5.40 10.80 -12.73
CA ALA A 102 -4.99 11.62 -13.88
C ALA A 102 -6.16 11.96 -14.83
N SER A 103 -7.19 11.11 -14.91
CA SER A 103 -8.38 11.36 -15.74
C SER A 103 -9.48 12.17 -15.04
N THR A 104 -9.39 12.40 -13.73
CA THR A 104 -10.47 13.01 -12.94
C THR A 104 -10.06 14.28 -12.22
N THR A 105 -8.82 14.75 -12.37
CA THR A 105 -8.34 15.95 -11.67
C THR A 105 -7.50 16.87 -12.52
N ASP A 106 -7.80 18.16 -12.36
CA ASP A 106 -7.16 19.25 -13.09
C ASP A 106 -5.71 19.48 -12.62
N ILE A 107 -4.93 20.11 -13.50
CA ILE A 107 -3.51 20.40 -13.25
C ILE A 107 -3.32 21.38 -12.08
N GLU A 108 -4.29 22.22 -11.80
CA GLU A 108 -4.26 23.17 -10.68
C GLU A 108 -4.27 22.45 -9.32
N LEU A 109 -4.87 21.25 -9.24
CA LEU A 109 -4.81 20.42 -8.03
C LEU A 109 -3.40 19.84 -7.85
N TYR A 110 -2.77 19.40 -8.95
CA TYR A 110 -1.37 18.98 -8.94
C TYR A 110 -0.47 20.10 -8.42
N ASP A 111 -0.61 21.32 -8.96
CA ASP A 111 0.21 22.46 -8.55
C ASP A 111 0.06 22.79 -7.07
N LYS A 112 -1.17 22.76 -6.54
CA LYS A 112 -1.43 22.99 -5.11
C LYS A 112 -0.76 21.94 -4.22
N VAL A 113 -0.89 20.66 -4.59
CA VAL A 113 -0.30 19.55 -3.82
C VAL A 113 1.22 19.61 -3.87
N MET A 114 1.80 19.85 -5.03
CA MET A 114 3.26 19.95 -5.19
C MET A 114 3.84 21.21 -4.53
N ALA A 115 3.11 22.33 -4.55
CA ALA A 115 3.51 23.55 -3.87
C ALA A 115 3.69 23.32 -2.36
N VAL A 116 2.75 22.60 -1.72
CA VAL A 116 2.83 22.28 -0.30
C VAL A 116 3.80 21.13 -0.03
N ASN A 117 3.63 19.98 -0.67
CA ASN A 117 4.33 18.74 -0.28
C ASN A 117 5.78 18.68 -0.74
N VAL A 118 6.17 19.44 -1.77
CA VAL A 118 7.49 19.34 -2.40
C VAL A 118 8.19 20.69 -2.41
N ARG A 119 7.63 21.69 -3.10
CA ARG A 119 8.28 23.00 -3.28
C ARG A 119 8.58 23.67 -1.94
N SER A 120 7.62 23.67 -1.02
CA SER A 120 7.82 24.28 0.30
C SER A 120 8.93 23.60 1.11
N VAL A 121 8.99 22.26 1.04
CA VAL A 121 10.00 21.45 1.73
C VAL A 121 11.39 21.75 1.18
N ILE A 122 11.55 21.84 -0.14
CA ILE A 122 12.81 22.22 -0.78
C ILE A 122 13.23 23.61 -0.32
N GLN A 123 12.33 24.59 -0.38
CA GLN A 123 12.65 25.98 -0.05
C GLN A 123 13.06 26.17 1.41
N ILE A 124 12.28 25.65 2.36
CA ILE A 124 12.63 25.79 3.78
C ILE A 124 13.90 25.02 4.12
N THR A 125 14.11 23.86 3.50
CA THR A 125 15.33 23.08 3.68
C THR A 125 16.56 23.86 3.21
N GLN A 126 16.52 24.44 2.01
CA GLN A 126 17.60 25.28 1.48
C GLN A 126 17.96 26.43 2.43
N LEU A 127 16.95 27.09 3.00
CA LEU A 127 17.15 28.17 3.97
C LEU A 127 17.77 27.67 5.29
N CYS A 128 17.47 26.45 5.72
CA CYS A 128 17.98 25.89 6.97
C CYS A 128 19.37 25.24 6.84
N ILE A 129 19.79 24.80 5.65
CA ILE A 129 21.07 24.08 5.44
C ILE A 129 22.28 24.77 6.09
N PRO A 130 22.53 26.08 5.90
CA PRO A 130 23.69 26.73 6.50
C PRO A 130 23.69 26.67 8.04
N HIS A 131 22.52 26.70 8.66
CA HIS A 131 22.35 26.63 10.11
C HIS A 131 22.51 25.20 10.63
N LEU A 132 22.00 24.22 9.89
CA LEU A 132 22.15 22.80 10.22
C LEU A 132 23.61 22.36 10.11
N ILE A 133 24.32 22.76 9.05
CA ILE A 133 25.75 22.44 8.87
C ILE A 133 26.59 22.96 10.03
N ARG A 134 26.31 24.18 10.50
CA ARG A 134 27.06 24.80 11.61
C ARG A 134 27.07 23.96 12.88
N VAL A 135 25.99 23.21 13.12
CA VAL A 135 25.78 22.46 14.38
C VAL A 135 25.80 20.95 14.20
N GLY A 136 26.03 20.45 12.98
CA GLY A 136 25.88 19.02 12.68
C GLY A 136 24.45 18.52 12.92
N GLY A 137 23.46 19.29 12.44
CA GLY A 137 22.05 19.08 12.72
C GLY A 137 21.41 17.93 11.92
N CYS A 138 20.08 17.89 11.92
CA CYS A 138 19.35 16.90 11.14
C CYS A 138 18.02 17.42 10.57
N ILE A 139 17.54 16.73 9.54
CA ILE A 139 16.26 16.97 8.90
C ILE A 139 15.43 15.69 8.98
N VAL A 140 14.17 15.82 9.40
CA VAL A 140 13.19 14.73 9.36
C VAL A 140 11.99 15.16 8.52
N ASN A 141 11.80 14.49 7.39
CA ASN A 141 10.67 14.73 6.49
C ASN A 141 9.50 13.79 6.84
N VAL A 142 8.28 14.32 6.97
CA VAL A 142 7.08 13.51 7.12
C VAL A 142 6.48 13.20 5.75
N SER A 143 6.84 12.02 5.23
CA SER A 143 6.36 11.53 3.94
C SER A 143 5.08 10.70 4.12
N SER A 144 4.97 9.54 3.48
CA SER A 144 3.88 8.59 3.59
C SER A 144 4.31 7.24 3.02
N THR A 145 3.68 6.15 3.45
CA THR A 145 3.73 4.88 2.71
C THR A 145 3.27 5.02 1.26
N SER A 146 2.46 6.04 0.93
CA SER A 146 2.08 6.37 -0.44
C SER A 146 3.23 6.86 -1.33
N GLY A 147 4.40 7.18 -0.77
CA GLY A 147 5.62 7.46 -1.53
C GLY A 147 6.31 6.18 -2.03
N MET A 148 6.07 5.06 -1.36
CA MET A 148 6.63 3.74 -1.68
C MET A 148 5.63 2.83 -2.39
N CYS A 149 4.36 2.89 -1.97
CA CYS A 149 3.28 2.07 -2.47
C CYS A 149 2.29 2.95 -3.25
N SER A 150 1.87 2.48 -4.42
CA SER A 150 0.86 3.16 -5.21
C SER A 150 -0.55 2.82 -4.74
N TYR A 151 -1.43 3.81 -4.73
CA TYR A 151 -2.86 3.64 -4.45
C TYR A 151 -3.66 4.33 -5.54
N ALA A 152 -4.77 3.70 -5.96
CA ALA A 152 -5.70 4.31 -6.90
C ALA A 152 -6.37 5.55 -6.27
N ASP A 153 -6.82 6.48 -7.12
CA ASP A 153 -7.56 7.69 -6.76
C ASP A 153 -6.82 8.70 -5.85
N VAL A 154 -5.49 8.61 -5.76
CA VAL A 154 -4.65 9.58 -5.04
C VAL A 154 -3.33 9.87 -5.78
N ALA A 155 -3.38 9.92 -7.11
CA ALA A 155 -2.20 9.93 -7.98
C ALA A 155 -1.19 11.06 -7.67
N TYR A 156 -1.66 12.32 -7.62
CA TYR A 156 -0.78 13.48 -7.33
C TYR A 156 -0.23 13.46 -5.91
N TYR A 157 -0.99 12.94 -4.95
CA TYR A 157 -0.50 12.76 -3.59
C TYR A 157 0.63 11.73 -3.53
N CYS A 158 0.43 10.53 -4.12
CA CYS A 158 1.47 9.51 -4.24
C CYS A 158 2.73 10.09 -4.90
N MET A 159 2.58 10.75 -6.05
CA MET A 159 3.68 11.38 -6.77
C MET A 159 4.45 12.38 -5.88
N SER A 160 3.75 13.25 -5.16
CA SER A 160 4.38 14.22 -4.27
C SER A 160 5.18 13.58 -3.14
N LYS A 161 4.71 12.44 -2.60
CA LYS A 161 5.39 11.71 -1.53
C LYS A 161 6.56 10.88 -2.06
N SER A 162 6.47 10.31 -3.25
CA SER A 162 7.61 9.68 -3.93
C SER A 162 8.71 10.70 -4.27
N ALA A 163 8.34 11.91 -4.69
CA ALA A 163 9.28 12.99 -4.92
C ALA A 163 10.01 13.40 -3.62
N LEU A 164 9.28 13.52 -2.50
CA LEU A 164 9.86 13.81 -1.19
C LEU A 164 10.79 12.70 -0.70
N ASP A 165 10.43 11.42 -0.92
CA ASP A 165 11.26 10.27 -0.59
C ASP A 165 12.59 10.30 -1.39
N SER A 166 12.52 10.59 -2.69
CA SER A 166 13.70 10.74 -3.54
C SER A 166 14.56 11.94 -3.10
N PHE A 167 13.94 13.08 -2.81
CA PHE A 167 14.64 14.28 -2.33
C PHE A 167 15.38 14.01 -1.01
N THR A 168 14.75 13.27 -0.09
CA THR A 168 15.35 12.87 1.19
C THR A 168 16.65 12.09 0.97
N LYS A 169 16.64 11.09 0.07
CA LYS A 169 17.81 10.26 -0.23
C LYS A 169 18.95 11.06 -0.86
N CYS A 170 18.64 11.88 -1.86
CA CYS A 170 19.66 12.71 -2.52
C CYS A 170 20.28 13.69 -1.52
N LEU A 171 19.44 14.39 -0.75
CA LEU A 171 19.91 15.38 0.20
C LEU A 171 20.73 14.77 1.34
N ALA A 172 20.41 13.54 1.76
CA ALA A 172 21.23 12.81 2.73
C ALA A 172 22.66 12.60 2.23
N LEU A 173 22.84 12.27 0.95
CA LEU A 173 24.17 12.10 0.34
C LEU A 173 24.90 13.44 0.25
N ASP A 174 24.22 14.49 -0.19
CA ASP A 174 24.78 15.84 -0.34
C ASP A 174 25.30 16.40 0.98
N LEU A 175 24.61 16.08 2.08
CA LEU A 175 24.86 16.68 3.40
C LEU A 175 25.64 15.77 4.37
N ALA A 176 25.85 14.49 4.05
CA ALA A 176 26.54 13.54 4.93
C ALA A 176 27.96 14.01 5.31
N SER A 177 28.74 14.45 4.32
CA SER A 177 30.11 14.99 4.52
C SER A 177 30.15 16.25 5.40
N LYS A 178 29.01 16.92 5.57
CA LYS A 178 28.82 18.11 6.41
C LYS A 178 28.25 17.77 7.79
N ASN A 179 28.23 16.49 8.16
CA ASN A 179 27.69 15.97 9.41
C ASN A 179 26.21 16.33 9.63
N VAL A 180 25.43 16.47 8.55
CA VAL A 180 23.98 16.69 8.63
C VAL A 180 23.25 15.46 8.16
N ARG A 181 22.37 14.92 9.01
CA ARG A 181 21.57 13.73 8.71
C ARG A 181 20.23 14.13 8.11
N VAL A 182 19.75 13.37 7.13
CA VAL A 182 18.45 13.62 6.49
C VAL A 182 17.71 12.30 6.39
N ASN A 183 16.55 12.20 7.03
CA ASN A 183 15.72 10.99 7.02
C ASN A 183 14.25 11.35 6.78
N SER A 184 13.44 10.34 6.47
CA SER A 184 12.00 10.48 6.44
C SER A 184 11.33 9.47 7.36
N VAL A 185 10.19 9.87 7.93
CA VAL A 185 9.18 8.92 8.40
C VAL A 185 8.11 8.79 7.33
N ASN A 186 7.66 7.56 7.09
CA ASN A 186 6.66 7.20 6.08
C ASN A 186 5.46 6.56 6.79
N PRO A 187 4.50 7.35 7.29
CA PRO A 187 3.36 6.81 8.02
C PRO A 187 2.38 6.05 7.13
N GLY A 188 1.70 5.07 7.73
CA GLY A 188 0.50 4.44 7.18
C GLY A 188 -0.72 5.33 7.32
N VAL A 189 -1.87 4.77 7.71
CA VAL A 189 -3.04 5.56 8.08
C VAL A 189 -2.92 5.94 9.55
N ILE A 190 -2.80 7.24 9.80
CA ILE A 190 -2.72 7.84 11.13
C ILE A 190 -3.96 8.69 11.39
N VAL A 191 -4.51 8.59 12.60
CA VAL A 191 -5.69 9.38 13.01
C VAL A 191 -5.33 10.88 13.02
N THR A 192 -5.79 11.60 11.99
CA THR A 192 -5.54 13.04 11.82
C THR A 192 -6.66 13.68 10.99
N GLU A 193 -6.80 15.01 11.11
CA GLU A 193 -7.72 15.78 10.27
C GLU A 193 -7.30 15.86 8.78
N LEU A 194 -6.21 15.20 8.36
CA LEU A 194 -5.69 15.29 6.99
C LEU A 194 -6.73 14.84 5.94
N HIS A 195 -7.38 13.70 6.17
CA HIS A 195 -8.38 13.15 5.26
C HIS A 195 -9.67 13.97 5.26
N LYS A 196 -10.06 14.54 6.42
CA LYS A 196 -11.20 15.45 6.53
C LYS A 196 -10.96 16.75 5.75
N ARG A 197 -9.76 17.33 5.85
CA ARG A 197 -9.32 18.47 5.02
C ARG A 197 -9.25 18.13 3.53
N GLY A 198 -9.10 16.86 3.19
CA GLY A 198 -9.17 16.34 1.84
C GLY A 198 -10.59 16.11 1.31
N GLY A 199 -11.62 16.47 2.08
CA GLY A 199 -13.03 16.44 1.65
C GLY A 199 -13.89 15.33 2.25
N MET A 200 -13.37 14.50 3.17
CA MET A 200 -14.22 13.53 3.87
C MET A 200 -15.04 14.19 4.98
N ASN A 201 -16.32 13.83 5.08
CA ASN A 201 -17.14 14.15 6.26
C ASN A 201 -16.88 13.16 7.42
N ASP A 202 -17.47 13.39 8.59
CA ASP A 202 -17.23 12.59 9.80
C ASP A 202 -17.63 11.11 9.64
N VAL A 203 -18.73 10.83 8.92
CA VAL A 203 -19.21 9.46 8.69
C VAL A 203 -18.25 8.72 7.76
N GLU A 204 -17.87 9.35 6.65
CA GLU A 204 -16.91 8.79 5.70
C GLU A 204 -15.54 8.57 6.35
N TYR A 205 -15.10 9.50 7.20
CA TYR A 205 -13.84 9.40 7.91
C TYR A 205 -13.83 8.23 8.89
N LYS A 206 -14.90 8.06 9.68
CA LYS A 206 -15.04 6.90 10.58
C LYS A 206 -14.98 5.58 9.81
N GLN A 207 -15.76 5.46 8.73
CA GLN A 207 -15.74 4.27 7.87
C GLN A 207 -14.38 4.04 7.21
N PHE A 208 -13.67 5.11 6.85
CA PHE A 208 -12.32 5.03 6.31
C PHE A 208 -11.34 4.48 7.35
N LEU A 209 -11.40 4.94 8.61
CA LEU A 209 -10.54 4.42 9.69
C LEU A 209 -10.83 2.95 9.98
N GLU A 210 -12.10 2.55 10.07
CA GLU A 210 -12.51 1.15 10.30
C GLU A 210 -12.04 0.20 9.20
N ARG A 211 -12.16 0.62 7.93
CA ARG A 211 -11.61 -0.14 6.79
C ARG A 211 -10.09 -0.18 6.83
N SER A 212 -9.46 0.96 7.14
CA SER A 212 -8.01 1.07 7.17
C SER A 212 -7.39 0.20 8.26
N ALA A 213 -8.03 0.05 9.41
CA ALA A 213 -7.57 -0.83 10.49
C ALA A 213 -7.36 -2.28 10.00
N LYS A 214 -8.24 -2.79 9.13
CA LYS A 214 -8.15 -4.14 8.55
C LYS A 214 -7.02 -4.30 7.52
N LEU A 215 -6.51 -3.18 6.99
CA LEU A 215 -5.43 -3.16 6.02
C LEU A 215 -4.03 -3.01 6.66
N HIS A 216 -3.98 -2.77 7.97
CA HIS A 216 -2.73 -2.78 8.73
C HIS A 216 -2.62 -4.16 9.40
N PRO A 217 -1.55 -4.94 9.17
CA PRO A 217 -1.34 -6.22 9.84
C PRO A 217 -1.48 -6.21 11.37
N VAL A 218 -1.15 -5.08 12.02
CA VAL A 218 -1.34 -4.89 13.47
C VAL A 218 -2.82 -4.76 13.89
N GLY A 219 -3.77 -4.70 12.95
CA GLY A 219 -5.21 -4.70 13.20
C GLY A 219 -5.81 -3.35 13.61
N ARG A 220 -5.04 -2.25 13.55
CA ARG A 220 -5.49 -0.90 13.87
C ARG A 220 -4.81 0.17 13.01
N VAL A 221 -5.38 1.36 12.98
CA VAL A 221 -4.70 2.57 12.49
C VAL A 221 -3.70 3.09 13.54
N GLY A 222 -2.73 3.88 13.10
CA GLY A 222 -1.72 4.46 13.99
C GLY A 222 -2.16 5.77 14.63
N ASP A 223 -1.48 6.14 15.71
CA ASP A 223 -1.68 7.41 16.43
C ASP A 223 -0.55 8.40 16.14
N VAL A 224 -0.83 9.69 16.31
CA VAL A 224 0.14 10.76 16.01
C VAL A 224 1.37 10.69 16.92
N GLU A 225 1.20 10.21 18.16
CA GLU A 225 2.27 10.04 19.12
C GLU A 225 3.28 8.96 18.71
N GLU A 226 2.84 7.92 17.99
CA GLU A 226 3.73 6.87 17.47
C GLU A 226 4.69 7.43 16.42
N VAL A 227 4.17 8.28 15.54
CA VAL A 227 4.97 8.98 14.54
C VAL A 227 5.88 10.02 15.21
N ALA A 228 5.36 10.81 16.17
CA ALA A 228 6.12 11.81 16.90
C ALA A 228 7.33 11.23 17.64
N ARG A 229 7.17 10.07 18.29
CA ARG A 229 8.28 9.32 18.93
C ARG A 229 9.34 8.89 17.92
N THR A 230 8.91 8.43 16.75
CA THR A 230 9.82 8.02 15.68
C THR A 230 10.59 9.22 15.10
N ILE A 231 9.92 10.37 14.92
CA ILE A 231 10.57 11.61 14.50
C ILE A 231 11.62 12.04 15.54
N ALA A 232 11.31 11.96 16.83
CA ALA A 232 12.27 12.26 17.89
C ALA A 232 13.47 11.31 17.88
N PHE A 233 13.25 10.00 17.71
CA PHE A 233 14.36 9.05 17.55
C PHE A 233 15.27 9.42 16.38
N LEU A 234 14.71 9.66 15.18
CA LEU A 234 15.50 10.05 14.01
C LEU A 234 16.21 11.40 14.18
N ALA A 235 15.65 12.30 14.99
CA ALA A 235 16.25 13.60 15.31
C ALA A 235 17.28 13.55 16.45
N SER A 236 17.39 12.43 17.17
CA SER A 236 18.31 12.28 18.30
C SER A 236 19.68 11.74 17.89
N ASP A 237 20.60 11.77 18.86
CA ASP A 237 21.96 11.24 18.68
C ASP A 237 21.97 9.69 18.67
N GLU A 238 20.87 9.05 19.08
CA GLU A 238 20.69 7.60 18.96
C GLU A 238 20.58 7.16 17.49
N ALA A 239 20.16 8.07 16.60
CA ALA A 239 20.15 7.87 15.15
C ALA A 239 21.42 8.42 14.47
N SER A 240 22.53 8.59 15.20
CA SER A 240 23.78 9.19 14.70
C SER A 240 24.37 8.50 13.46
N PHE A 241 24.11 7.20 13.27
CA PHE A 241 24.55 6.44 12.09
C PHE A 241 23.43 6.17 11.08
N ILE A 242 22.31 6.91 11.16
CA ILE A 242 21.15 6.76 10.27
C ILE A 242 20.99 8.05 9.46
N THR A 243 21.17 7.95 8.14
CA THR A 243 20.90 9.01 7.16
C THR A 243 20.43 8.38 5.84
N GLY A 244 19.52 9.04 5.13
CA GLY A 244 18.91 8.55 3.89
C GLY A 244 17.79 7.53 4.07
N GLU A 245 17.42 7.21 5.31
CA GLU A 245 16.41 6.20 5.62
C GLU A 245 14.98 6.73 5.40
N LEU A 246 14.11 5.85 4.90
CA LEU A 246 12.69 6.10 4.73
C LEU A 246 11.90 5.19 5.69
N LEU A 247 11.83 5.59 6.95
CA LEU A 247 11.37 4.73 8.03
C LEU A 247 9.85 4.61 8.06
N LYS A 248 9.34 3.41 7.77
CA LYS A 248 7.90 3.10 7.79
C LYS A 248 7.34 3.09 9.22
N VAL A 249 6.26 3.85 9.44
CA VAL A 249 5.47 3.84 10.69
C VAL A 249 4.02 3.52 10.33
N ASP A 250 3.78 2.26 9.96
CA ASP A 250 2.60 1.90 9.17
C ASP A 250 1.93 0.59 9.61
N GLY A 251 2.32 0.03 10.75
CA GLY A 251 1.75 -1.22 11.25
C GLY A 251 1.87 -2.40 10.26
N GLY A 252 2.85 -2.37 9.35
CA GLY A 252 3.10 -3.39 8.33
C GLY A 252 2.30 -3.19 7.03
N ARG A 253 1.58 -2.08 6.86
CA ARG A 253 0.70 -1.84 5.71
C ARG A 253 1.44 -1.93 4.37
N ALA A 254 2.59 -1.27 4.23
CA ALA A 254 3.31 -1.15 2.96
C ALA A 254 3.96 -2.47 2.50
N ILE A 255 4.20 -3.40 3.42
CA ILE A 255 4.75 -4.73 3.11
C ILE A 255 3.66 -5.80 3.00
N TYR A 256 2.41 -5.43 3.28
CA TYR A 256 1.28 -6.34 3.18
C TYR A 256 0.97 -6.58 1.70
N ALA A 257 1.58 -7.63 1.13
CA ALA A 257 1.10 -8.20 -0.10
C ALA A 257 -0.32 -8.75 0.15
N PRO A 258 -1.32 -8.48 -0.70
CA PRO A 258 -2.59 -9.15 -0.57
C PRO A 258 -2.33 -10.66 -0.68
N ARG A 259 -2.40 -11.37 0.46
CA ARG A 259 -2.56 -12.82 0.39
C ARG A 259 -3.89 -13.01 -0.31
N PHE A 260 -3.85 -13.57 -1.51
CA PHE A 260 -5.02 -14.20 -2.12
C PHE A 260 -5.49 -15.26 -1.12
N ASN A 261 -6.40 -14.85 -0.24
CA ASN A 261 -7.01 -15.76 0.70
C ASN A 261 -8.04 -16.54 -0.11
N PHE A 262 -7.59 -17.62 -0.76
CA PHE A 262 -8.49 -18.61 -1.36
C PHE A 262 -9.29 -19.37 -0.29
N GLY A 263 -9.09 -19.08 1.00
CA GLY A 263 -9.89 -19.57 2.11
C GLY A 263 -10.67 -18.45 2.79
N ALA A 264 -11.99 -18.62 2.89
CA ALA A 264 -12.94 -17.84 3.68
C ALA A 264 -13.39 -16.46 3.15
N SER A 265 -13.42 -16.25 1.84
CA SER A 265 -14.32 -15.25 1.26
C SER A 265 -15.71 -15.85 1.08
N ASN A 266 -16.68 -15.40 1.88
CA ASN A 266 -18.06 -15.35 1.40
C ASN A 266 -18.06 -14.52 0.10
N GLY A 267 -18.20 -15.22 -1.03
CA GLY A 267 -18.52 -14.65 -2.34
C GLY A 267 -17.47 -13.72 -2.94
N VAL A 268 -16.44 -14.28 -3.59
CA VAL A 268 -15.82 -13.56 -4.72
C VAL A 268 -16.83 -13.58 -5.86
N SER A 269 -17.47 -12.44 -6.10
CA SER A 269 -18.24 -12.19 -7.31
C SER A 269 -17.28 -12.05 -8.48
N LEU A 270 -17.05 -13.14 -9.23
CA LEU A 270 -16.39 -13.09 -10.53
C LEU A 270 -17.43 -12.61 -11.57
N PRO A 271 -17.34 -11.38 -12.11
CA PRO A 271 -18.40 -10.80 -12.94
C PRO A 271 -18.66 -11.60 -14.22
N PHE A 272 -17.66 -12.32 -14.72
CA PHE A 272 -17.79 -13.22 -15.86
C PHE A 272 -18.68 -14.44 -15.59
N LEU A 273 -18.76 -14.93 -14.35
CA LEU A 273 -19.61 -16.07 -13.97
C LEU A 273 -21.09 -15.72 -13.86
N SER A 274 -21.45 -14.43 -13.89
CA SER A 274 -22.84 -13.97 -13.86
C SER A 274 -23.64 -14.38 -15.11
N ASN A 275 -22.95 -14.59 -16.23
CA ASN A 275 -23.55 -15.00 -17.51
C ASN A 275 -23.74 -16.51 -17.66
N PHE A 276 -23.31 -17.32 -16.70
CA PHE A 276 -23.42 -18.78 -16.75
C PHE A 276 -24.14 -19.34 -15.51
N PRO A 277 -25.48 -19.26 -15.47
CA PRO A 277 -26.28 -19.62 -14.29
C PRO A 277 -26.10 -21.07 -13.82
N LYS A 278 -25.67 -21.99 -14.69
CA LYS A 278 -25.38 -23.39 -14.31
C LYS A 278 -24.09 -23.58 -13.52
N LEU A 279 -23.15 -22.62 -13.57
CA LEU A 279 -21.86 -22.68 -12.85
C LEU A 279 -21.96 -22.19 -11.39
N LYS A 280 -23.02 -21.44 -11.04
CA LYS A 280 -23.26 -20.96 -9.67
C LYS A 280 -23.42 -22.09 -8.64
N ASN A 281 -23.98 -23.22 -9.05
CA ASN A 281 -24.27 -24.34 -8.14
C ASN A 281 -23.05 -25.22 -7.81
N LEU A 282 -21.92 -25.06 -8.51
CA LEU A 282 -20.71 -25.85 -8.26
C LEU A 282 -19.97 -25.44 -6.99
N PHE A 283 -20.14 -24.19 -6.53
CA PHE A 283 -19.38 -23.62 -5.42
C PHE A 283 -20.16 -23.50 -4.10
N GLN A 284 -21.42 -23.96 -4.07
CA GLN A 284 -22.30 -23.85 -2.89
C GLN A 284 -22.48 -25.15 -2.10
N ASN A 285 -21.77 -26.23 -2.44
CA ASN A 285 -21.95 -27.51 -1.77
C ASN A 285 -20.86 -27.75 -0.69
N PRO A 286 -21.21 -27.92 0.61
CA PRO A 286 -20.24 -28.08 1.70
C PRO A 286 -19.53 -29.45 1.73
N SER A 287 -19.77 -30.30 0.73
CA SER A 287 -19.28 -31.68 0.65
C SER A 287 -17.95 -31.84 -0.11
N ILE A 288 -17.26 -30.73 -0.43
CA ILE A 288 -15.94 -30.76 -1.06
C ILE A 288 -14.88 -30.94 0.04
N GLY A 289 -14.42 -32.19 0.20
CA GLY A 289 -13.36 -32.56 1.14
C GLY A 289 -12.03 -31.84 0.89
N SER A 290 -11.20 -31.82 1.93
CA SER A 290 -9.97 -31.04 2.15
C SER A 290 -8.76 -31.41 1.26
N GLY A 291 -8.94 -31.54 -0.04
CA GLY A 291 -7.86 -31.82 -1.01
C GLY A 291 -7.82 -30.77 -2.12
N PHE A 292 -7.24 -29.60 -1.84
CA PHE A 292 -7.06 -28.56 -2.84
C PHE A 292 -5.63 -28.63 -3.39
N GLN A 293 -5.46 -28.98 -4.66
CA GLN A 293 -4.18 -28.90 -5.34
C GLN A 293 -4.36 -28.08 -6.61
N ALA A 294 -3.95 -26.81 -6.56
CA ALA A 294 -3.91 -25.92 -7.71
C ALA A 294 -2.44 -25.61 -8.03
N GLY A 295 -2.04 -25.86 -9.27
CA GLY A 295 -0.73 -25.49 -9.81
C GLY A 295 -0.85 -25.25 -11.32
N PHE A 296 -0.17 -24.22 -11.82
CA PHE A 296 0.03 -24.03 -13.25
C PHE A 296 1.36 -24.67 -13.62
N ASP A 297 1.30 -25.75 -14.39
CA ASP A 297 2.47 -26.30 -15.05
C ASP A 297 2.19 -26.39 -16.55
N ASN A 298 2.91 -25.57 -17.32
CA ASN A 298 2.79 -25.50 -18.77
C ASN A 298 3.90 -26.30 -19.48
N THR A 299 4.66 -27.14 -18.77
CA THR A 299 5.64 -28.01 -19.42
C THR A 299 4.96 -29.14 -20.23
N PRO A 300 5.41 -29.42 -21.47
CA PRO A 300 4.89 -30.52 -22.26
C PRO A 300 4.99 -31.86 -21.50
N GLY A 301 3.86 -32.56 -21.34
CA GLY A 301 3.79 -33.80 -20.57
C GLY A 301 3.49 -33.64 -19.08
N SER A 302 3.24 -32.42 -18.60
CA SER A 302 2.77 -32.19 -17.22
C SER A 302 1.25 -32.34 -17.09
N ARG A 303 0.79 -32.59 -15.85
CA ARG A 303 -0.63 -32.48 -15.52
C ARG A 303 -0.96 -30.99 -15.44
N GLY A 304 -1.82 -30.52 -16.36
CA GLY A 304 -2.29 -29.14 -16.37
C GLY A 304 -3.29 -28.87 -15.24
N PHE A 305 -4.02 -27.76 -15.37
CA PHE A 305 -4.96 -27.27 -14.37
C PHE A 305 -5.99 -28.35 -13.97
N GLY A 306 -6.05 -28.65 -12.67
CA GLY A 306 -6.98 -29.60 -12.10
C GLY A 306 -7.64 -29.08 -10.82
N VAL A 307 -8.97 -29.16 -10.73
CA VAL A 307 -9.70 -28.98 -9.47
C VAL A 307 -10.53 -30.24 -9.27
N ASN A 308 -10.13 -31.09 -8.32
CA ASN A 308 -10.84 -32.31 -7.99
C ASN A 308 -11.48 -32.19 -6.61
N GLY A 309 -12.80 -32.30 -6.55
CA GLY A 309 -13.57 -32.48 -5.33
C GLY A 309 -14.13 -33.90 -5.28
N GLY A 310 -13.89 -34.62 -4.18
CA GLY A 310 -14.44 -35.95 -3.99
C GLY A 310 -14.49 -36.36 -2.53
N SER A 311 -15.54 -37.09 -2.15
CA SER A 311 -15.68 -37.75 -0.87
C SER A 311 -15.27 -39.21 -1.02
N ASN A 312 -14.26 -39.62 -0.26
CA ASN A 312 -13.86 -41.03 -0.12
C ASN A 312 -14.41 -41.54 1.22
N ILE A 313 -15.43 -42.38 1.19
CA ILE A 313 -15.78 -43.21 2.35
C ILE A 313 -14.91 -44.47 2.28
N LEU A 314 -13.90 -44.54 3.14
CA LEU A 314 -13.11 -45.76 3.42
C LEU A 314 -12.58 -46.53 2.18
N GLY A 315 -12.20 -45.82 1.11
CA GLY A 315 -11.44 -46.39 -0.01
C GLY A 315 -12.14 -47.45 -0.89
N MET A 316 -13.44 -47.69 -0.71
CA MET A 316 -14.23 -48.65 -1.51
C MET A 316 -15.15 -48.00 -2.56
N PHE A 317 -15.59 -46.76 -2.33
CA PHE A 317 -16.46 -46.01 -3.24
C PHE A 317 -15.96 -44.58 -3.36
N GLY A 318 -15.70 -44.11 -4.59
CA GLY A 318 -15.22 -42.76 -4.85
C GLY A 318 -16.07 -42.04 -5.88
N GLN A 319 -16.56 -40.84 -5.56
CA GLN A 319 -17.03 -39.88 -6.56
C GLN A 319 -15.97 -38.81 -6.77
N GLN A 320 -15.51 -38.64 -8.01
CA GLN A 320 -14.68 -37.53 -8.41
C GLN A 320 -15.51 -36.58 -9.28
N ARG A 321 -15.62 -35.34 -8.84
CA ARG A 321 -16.17 -34.23 -9.61
C ARG A 321 -15.08 -33.21 -9.79
N GLY A 322 -14.72 -32.92 -11.02
CA GLY A 322 -13.61 -32.02 -11.23
C GLY A 322 -13.40 -31.57 -12.66
N PHE A 323 -12.64 -30.50 -12.77
CA PHE A 323 -11.97 -30.10 -14.00
C PHE A 323 -10.61 -30.78 -14.01
N ASN A 324 -10.28 -31.51 -15.06
CA ASN A 324 -8.93 -31.99 -15.28
C ASN A 324 -8.52 -31.67 -16.71
N GLY A 325 -7.35 -31.09 -16.88
CA GLY A 325 -6.76 -30.90 -18.19
C GLY A 325 -5.25 -31.06 -18.19
N GLY A 326 -4.68 -31.28 -19.36
CA GLY A 326 -3.25 -31.44 -19.56
C GLY A 326 -2.84 -31.00 -20.95
N VAL A 327 -1.55 -30.70 -21.09
CA VAL A 327 -0.94 -30.34 -22.37
C VAL A 327 -0.23 -31.58 -22.89
N ASP A 328 -0.67 -32.09 -24.04
CA ASP A 328 0.03 -33.21 -24.67
C ASP A 328 1.41 -32.80 -25.20
N SER A 329 2.23 -33.77 -25.61
CA SER A 329 3.60 -33.52 -26.08
C SER A 329 3.66 -32.64 -27.34
N GLN A 330 2.52 -32.41 -28.01
CA GLN A 330 2.40 -31.54 -29.18
C GLN A 330 1.92 -30.12 -28.81
N GLY A 331 1.73 -29.82 -27.52
CA GLY A 331 1.27 -28.53 -27.03
C GLY A 331 -0.25 -28.35 -27.12
N THR A 332 -1.01 -29.41 -27.41
CA THR A 332 -2.48 -29.35 -27.45
C THR A 332 -3.01 -29.47 -26.04
N TYR A 333 -3.80 -28.48 -25.61
CA TYR A 333 -4.49 -28.55 -24.34
C TYR A 333 -5.72 -29.44 -24.50
N ARG A 334 -5.86 -30.43 -23.62
CA ARG A 334 -7.05 -31.28 -23.52
C ARG A 334 -7.59 -31.17 -22.12
N GLY A 335 -8.85 -30.76 -21.99
CA GLY A 335 -9.51 -30.58 -20.70
C GLY A 335 -10.91 -31.19 -20.72
N GLY A 336 -11.31 -31.80 -19.61
CA GLY A 336 -12.63 -32.39 -19.44
C GLY A 336 -13.29 -31.94 -18.15
N PHE A 337 -14.62 -31.84 -18.21
CA PHE A 337 -15.49 -31.74 -17.05
C PHE A 337 -16.42 -32.95 -17.03
N GLY A 338 -16.51 -33.61 -15.88
CA GLY A 338 -17.42 -34.74 -15.73
C GLY A 338 -17.53 -35.27 -14.32
N ASN A 339 -18.52 -36.14 -14.16
CA ASN A 339 -18.76 -36.87 -12.92
C ASN A 339 -18.31 -38.31 -13.14
N ASN A 340 -17.20 -38.67 -12.51
CA ASN A 340 -16.69 -40.04 -12.54
C ASN A 340 -16.95 -40.70 -11.19
N TRP A 341 -17.33 -41.96 -11.24
CA TRP A 341 -17.55 -42.78 -10.06
C TRP A 341 -16.87 -44.12 -10.26
N SER A 342 -16.17 -44.55 -9.21
CA SER A 342 -15.48 -45.84 -9.19
C SER A 342 -15.99 -46.68 -8.02
N ILE A 343 -16.21 -47.97 -8.32
CA ILE A 343 -16.55 -48.98 -7.32
C ILE A 343 -15.35 -49.93 -7.22
N MET A 344 -14.90 -50.19 -5.98
CA MET A 344 -13.78 -51.09 -5.68
C MET A 344 -12.50 -50.77 -6.49
N ARG A 345 -11.95 -49.56 -6.33
CA ARG A 345 -10.64 -49.15 -6.91
C ARG A 345 -10.48 -49.50 -8.41
N GLY A 346 -11.46 -49.17 -9.24
CA GLY A 346 -11.33 -49.25 -10.71
C GLY A 346 -11.77 -50.56 -11.35
N LEU A 347 -12.45 -51.43 -10.60
CA LEU A 347 -13.05 -52.67 -11.16
C LEU A 347 -14.29 -52.37 -12.01
N VAL A 348 -15.08 -51.38 -11.61
CA VAL A 348 -16.20 -50.86 -12.39
C VAL A 348 -16.15 -49.34 -12.33
N ASP A 349 -15.87 -48.73 -13.48
CA ASP A 349 -15.82 -47.30 -13.66
C ASP A 349 -16.95 -46.86 -14.60
N GLY A 350 -17.63 -45.79 -14.20
CA GLY A 350 -18.65 -45.16 -15.03
C GLY A 350 -18.56 -43.64 -14.95
N GLY A 351 -19.10 -42.96 -15.97
CA GLY A 351 -19.14 -41.50 -15.94
C GLY A 351 -19.73 -40.89 -17.20
N GLN A 352 -20.16 -39.63 -17.08
CA GLN A 352 -20.39 -38.77 -18.24
C GLN A 352 -19.36 -37.66 -18.24
N ASN A 353 -18.59 -37.59 -19.30
CA ASN A 353 -17.53 -36.61 -19.49
C ASN A 353 -17.82 -35.78 -20.74
N PHE A 354 -17.65 -34.47 -20.59
CA PHE A 354 -17.62 -33.53 -21.71
C PHE A 354 -16.20 -32.98 -21.81
N GLY A 355 -15.53 -33.28 -22.91
CA GLY A 355 -14.14 -32.93 -23.16
C GLY A 355 -14.00 -31.90 -24.26
N GLY A 356 -13.09 -30.95 -24.08
CA GLY A 356 -12.65 -30.01 -25.11
C GLY A 356 -11.15 -30.13 -25.36
N SER A 357 -10.73 -29.89 -26.60
CA SER A 357 -9.31 -29.75 -26.95
C SER A 357 -9.08 -28.46 -27.72
N PHE A 358 -7.96 -27.79 -27.46
CA PHE A 358 -7.52 -26.62 -28.21
C PHE A 358 -6.04 -26.72 -28.53
N ASN A 359 -5.69 -26.56 -29.80
CA ASN A 359 -4.31 -26.44 -30.24
C ASN A 359 -4.01 -24.98 -30.62
N PRO A 360 -3.21 -24.24 -29.83
CA PRO A 360 -2.92 -22.84 -30.10
C PRO A 360 -2.05 -22.60 -31.34
N ARG A 361 -1.35 -23.63 -31.85
CA ARG A 361 -0.51 -23.52 -33.05
C ARG A 361 -1.31 -23.71 -34.34
N THR A 362 -2.33 -24.57 -34.32
CA THR A 362 -3.15 -24.87 -35.49
C THR A 362 -4.51 -24.18 -35.48
N GLY A 363 -4.96 -23.69 -34.32
CA GLY A 363 -6.29 -23.10 -34.13
C GLY A 363 -7.42 -24.14 -34.02
N GLU A 364 -7.11 -25.43 -34.05
CA GLU A 364 -8.10 -26.50 -33.99
C GLU A 364 -8.80 -26.56 -32.62
N VAL A 365 -10.14 -26.66 -32.66
CA VAL A 365 -10.98 -26.87 -31.47
C VAL A 365 -11.80 -28.14 -31.64
N GLY A 366 -11.68 -29.05 -30.67
CA GLY A 366 -12.44 -30.30 -30.66
C GLY A 366 -13.37 -30.37 -29.45
N PHE A 367 -14.59 -30.86 -29.65
CA PHE A 367 -15.52 -31.17 -28.56
C PHE A 367 -15.88 -32.66 -28.61
N SER A 368 -15.88 -33.30 -27.45
CA SER A 368 -16.20 -34.71 -27.29
C SER A 368 -17.15 -34.90 -26.11
N ARG A 369 -18.07 -35.84 -26.24
CA ARG A 369 -18.88 -36.32 -25.14
C ARG A 369 -18.71 -37.83 -25.05
N SER A 370 -18.27 -38.31 -23.89
CA SER A 370 -18.18 -39.74 -23.60
C SER A 370 -19.10 -40.10 -22.43
N GLY A 371 -19.73 -41.25 -22.55
CA GLY A 371 -20.60 -41.81 -21.52
C GLY A 371 -20.59 -43.33 -21.60
N GLY A 372 -20.33 -43.99 -20.47
CA GLY A 372 -20.22 -45.44 -20.43
C GLY A 372 -20.06 -46.00 -19.01
N ILE A 373 -20.26 -47.31 -18.90
CA ILE A 373 -19.96 -48.14 -17.72
C ILE A 373 -19.02 -49.23 -18.24
N GLY A 374 -17.80 -49.33 -17.71
CA GLY A 374 -16.81 -50.29 -18.18
C GLY A 374 -17.24 -51.76 -17.94
N PRO A 375 -16.67 -52.76 -18.66
CA PRO A 375 -15.69 -52.66 -19.75
C PRO A 375 -16.29 -52.90 -21.17
N PHE A 376 -17.62 -53.04 -21.32
CA PHE A 376 -18.24 -53.50 -22.58
C PHE A 376 -18.96 -52.42 -23.40
N PHE A 377 -19.22 -51.23 -22.87
CA PHE A 377 -19.97 -50.19 -23.59
C PHE A 377 -19.39 -48.79 -23.34
N ASN A 378 -18.50 -48.34 -24.23
CA ASN A 378 -18.08 -46.94 -24.31
C ASN A 378 -18.54 -46.36 -25.65
N ALA A 379 -19.42 -45.36 -25.62
CA ALA A 379 -19.81 -44.61 -26.81
C ALA A 379 -19.10 -43.25 -26.79
N GLU A 380 -18.09 -43.08 -27.65
CA GLU A 380 -17.50 -41.76 -27.93
C GLU A 380 -18.21 -41.13 -29.13
N ARG A 381 -18.73 -39.91 -28.96
CA ARG A 381 -19.18 -39.07 -30.08
C ARG A 381 -18.48 -37.72 -29.98
N GLY A 382 -17.79 -37.32 -31.04
CA GLY A 382 -17.04 -36.07 -31.10
C GLY A 382 -17.30 -35.32 -32.41
N ILE A 383 -17.22 -33.99 -32.34
CA ILE A 383 -17.24 -33.09 -33.49
C ILE A 383 -15.91 -32.32 -33.46
N LYS A 384 -15.17 -32.37 -34.56
CA LYS A 384 -13.98 -31.53 -34.79
C LYS A 384 -14.38 -30.34 -35.64
N LEU A 385 -14.05 -29.14 -35.18
CA LEU A 385 -14.23 -27.91 -35.95
C LEU A 385 -12.86 -27.31 -36.21
N ASP A 386 -12.51 -27.19 -37.48
CA ASP A 386 -11.29 -26.54 -37.93
C ASP A 386 -11.58 -25.05 -38.16
N PHE A 387 -10.94 -24.19 -37.37
CA PHE A 387 -11.07 -22.74 -37.48
C PHE A 387 -9.84 -22.11 -38.17
N GLY A 388 -8.99 -22.92 -38.80
CA GLY A 388 -7.72 -22.50 -39.42
C GLY A 388 -7.82 -21.36 -40.44
N ASP A 389 -9.01 -21.17 -41.04
CA ASP A 389 -9.27 -20.11 -42.02
C ASP A 389 -9.85 -18.81 -41.42
N LEU A 390 -10.22 -18.79 -40.13
CA LEU A 390 -10.90 -17.65 -39.48
C LEU A 390 -9.96 -16.77 -38.64
N ILE A 391 -8.70 -17.15 -38.49
CA ILE A 391 -7.66 -16.36 -37.80
C ILE A 391 -6.66 -15.90 -38.86
N PRO A 392 -6.58 -14.59 -39.19
CA PRO A 392 -5.58 -14.12 -40.13
C PRO A 392 -4.19 -14.37 -39.55
N ARG A 393 -3.39 -15.18 -40.27
CA ARG A 393 -1.98 -15.40 -39.95
C ARG A 393 -1.26 -14.06 -40.11
N ARG A 394 -0.74 -13.50 -39.02
CA ARG A 394 0.29 -12.46 -39.12
C ARG A 394 1.58 -13.16 -39.57
N GLU A 395 1.97 -12.94 -40.81
CA GLU A 395 3.34 -13.15 -41.27
C GLU A 395 4.20 -11.97 -40.79
N GLY A 396 5.34 -12.26 -40.15
CA GLY A 396 6.35 -11.29 -39.74
C GLY A 396 6.34 -10.93 -38.26
#